data_AF-A0A931PQ24-F1
#
_entry.id   AF-A0A931PQ24-F1
#
_cell.length_a   1.000
_cell.length_b   1.000
_cell.length_c   1.000
_cell.angle_alpha   90.00
_cell.angle_beta   90.00
_cell.angle_gamma   90.00
#
_symmetry.space_group_name_H-M   'P 1'
#
loop_
_entity.id
_entity.type
_entity.pdbx_description
1 polymer ?
#
loop_
_entity_poly.entity_id
_entity_poly.type
_entity_poly.pdbx_seq_one_letter_code
_entity_poly.pdbx_strand_id
1 'polypeptide(L)'
;TMAGTTATFEGHGLTPAVTRAYGDVHAAGDLTLRMHTPLSVPSSAFGDARLEDLFYQYAGVAAGRGAGDDRLRVEGITLGGTADTRVAGIIAAGYPYEPWAGHFYQAMDQARFVRLGIAAARVGLRVSCIVSRDLEHAISAYEAIDREVPIRDRRWVVIHVNQATPATQSGHRLTWNEDRRGSIEVGKDADLVVLEDNPLTYAEDRIKDLVVDVTIVGGEIVHERGYRLQSPPAR
;
A
#
# COMPACT_ATOMS: atom_id res chain seq x y z
N THR A 1 -17.72 9.31 2.54
CA THR A 1 -16.93 8.82 3.69
C THR A 1 -16.60 7.36 3.43
N MET A 2 -15.35 6.93 3.65
CA MET A 2 -15.00 5.51 3.56
C MET A 2 -15.52 4.81 4.81
N ALA A 3 -16.63 4.10 4.68
CA ALA A 3 -17.20 3.33 5.77
C ALA A 3 -16.58 1.92 5.78
N GLY A 4 -16.17 1.44 6.95
CA GLY A 4 -15.75 0.05 7.17
C GLY A 4 -14.29 -0.28 6.88
N THR A 5 -13.50 0.70 6.45
CA THR A 5 -12.04 0.56 6.30
C THR A 5 -11.34 1.46 7.31
N THR A 6 -10.28 0.98 7.95
CA THR A 6 -9.53 1.74 8.97
C THR A 6 -8.08 2.03 8.55
N ALA A 7 -7.53 1.18 7.69
CA ALA A 7 -6.18 1.31 7.16
C ALA A 7 -6.12 0.82 5.71
N THR A 8 -5.20 1.40 4.93
CA THR A 8 -4.97 1.01 3.54
C THR A 8 -3.49 1.01 3.20
N PHE A 9 -3.11 0.14 2.27
CA PHE A 9 -1.79 0.11 1.65
C PHE A 9 -1.95 0.30 0.15
N GLU A 10 -1.56 1.46 -0.36
CA GLU A 10 -1.65 1.77 -1.79
C GLU A 10 -0.38 1.29 -2.52
N GLY A 11 -0.36 -0.01 -2.86
CA GLY A 11 0.81 -0.69 -3.40
C GLY A 11 1.19 -0.34 -4.85
N HIS A 12 0.38 0.42 -5.60
CA HIS A 12 0.80 0.98 -6.90
C HIS A 12 1.86 2.09 -6.74
N GLY A 13 1.95 2.62 -5.51
CA GLY A 13 2.78 3.74 -5.14
C GLY A 13 2.21 5.05 -5.66
N LEU A 14 2.44 6.13 -4.94
CA LEU A 14 1.92 7.44 -5.34
C LEU A 14 2.96 8.25 -6.08
N THR A 15 2.53 9.01 -7.09
CA THR A 15 3.38 10.05 -7.68
C THR A 15 3.67 11.15 -6.65
N PRO A 16 4.68 12.01 -6.90
CA PRO A 16 4.98 13.13 -6.02
C PRO A 16 3.79 14.07 -5.79
N ALA A 17 2.95 14.37 -6.79
CA ALA A 17 1.83 15.28 -6.58
C ALA A 17 0.74 14.65 -5.70
N VAL A 18 0.44 13.37 -5.90
CA VAL A 18 -0.56 12.68 -5.08
C VAL A 18 -0.04 12.45 -3.66
N THR A 19 1.24 12.12 -3.50
CA THR A 19 1.88 12.05 -2.16
C THR A 19 1.75 13.38 -1.42
N ARG A 20 1.97 14.51 -2.11
CA ARG A 20 1.75 15.84 -1.53
C ARG A 20 0.30 16.07 -1.15
N ALA A 21 -0.65 15.71 -2.02
CA ALA A 21 -2.08 15.86 -1.72
C ALA A 21 -2.49 15.08 -0.47
N TYR A 22 -1.99 13.84 -0.28
CA TYR A 22 -2.18 13.12 0.98
C TYR A 22 -1.55 13.83 2.17
N GLY A 23 -0.35 14.40 2.00
CA GLY A 23 0.32 15.21 3.01
C GLY A 23 -0.49 16.44 3.42
N ASP A 24 -1.10 17.15 2.46
CA ASP A 24 -1.92 18.33 2.70
C ASP A 24 -3.20 17.97 3.46
N VAL A 25 -3.89 16.90 3.06
CA VAL A 25 -5.09 16.38 3.74
C VAL A 25 -4.75 15.91 5.17
N HIS A 26 -3.60 15.25 5.35
CA HIS A 26 -3.11 14.85 6.66
C HIS A 26 -2.78 16.06 7.55
N ALA A 27 -2.07 17.05 7.02
CA ALA A 27 -1.72 18.26 7.74
C ALA A 27 -2.95 19.09 8.17
N ALA A 28 -4.03 19.02 7.39
CA ALA A 28 -5.32 19.63 7.73
C ALA A 28 -6.09 18.86 8.82
N GLY A 29 -5.69 17.63 9.15
CA GLY A 29 -6.41 16.74 10.08
C GLY A 29 -7.59 16.00 9.43
N ASP A 30 -7.73 16.09 8.09
CA ASP A 30 -8.86 15.52 7.35
C ASP A 30 -8.61 14.06 6.91
N LEU A 31 -7.40 13.53 7.12
CA LEU A 31 -7.06 12.14 6.79
C LEU A 31 -7.61 11.18 7.87
N THR A 32 -8.78 10.65 7.62
CA THR A 32 -9.52 9.78 8.55
C THR A 32 -9.04 8.32 8.61
N LEU A 33 -8.12 7.93 7.73
CA LEU A 33 -7.61 6.56 7.59
C LEU A 33 -6.12 6.49 7.86
N ARG A 34 -5.65 5.29 8.18
CA ARG A 34 -4.21 5.01 8.25
C ARG A 34 -3.71 4.63 6.86
N MET A 35 -2.99 5.53 6.23
CA MET A 35 -2.48 5.40 4.87
C MET A 35 -1.02 5.01 4.88
N HIS A 36 -0.72 3.87 4.25
CA HIS A 36 0.64 3.46 3.92
C HIS A 36 0.82 3.44 2.40
N THR A 37 1.94 3.96 1.91
CA THR A 37 2.18 3.99 0.46
C THR A 37 3.66 4.02 0.09
N PRO A 38 4.12 3.20 -0.87
CA PRO A 38 5.39 3.40 -1.55
C PRO A 38 5.38 4.61 -2.49
N LEU A 39 6.57 5.04 -2.89
CA LEU A 39 6.72 6.01 -3.97
C LEU A 39 6.59 5.32 -5.34
N SER A 40 5.78 5.88 -6.23
CA SER A 40 5.73 5.42 -7.62
C SER A 40 6.99 5.85 -8.37
N VAL A 41 7.72 4.89 -8.95
CA VAL A 41 8.96 5.17 -9.67
C VAL A 41 8.68 5.17 -11.17
N PRO A 42 8.98 6.20 -11.98
CA PRO A 42 8.68 6.23 -13.41
C PRO A 42 9.61 5.31 -14.24
N SER A 43 9.61 4.01 -13.97
CA SER A 43 10.60 3.05 -14.48
C SER A 43 10.54 2.87 -15.99
N SER A 44 9.38 3.07 -16.61
CA SER A 44 9.24 3.02 -18.07
C SER A 44 9.62 4.34 -18.75
N ALA A 45 9.72 5.45 -18.02
CA ALA A 45 10.13 6.74 -18.57
C ALA A 45 11.64 6.97 -18.42
N PHE A 46 12.26 6.44 -17.36
CA PHE A 46 13.67 6.70 -17.04
C PHE A 46 14.56 5.50 -17.31
N GLY A 47 15.79 5.79 -17.75
CA GLY A 47 16.87 4.82 -17.84
C GLY A 47 17.46 4.49 -16.46
N ASP A 48 18.19 3.39 -16.39
CA ASP A 48 18.58 2.74 -15.12
C ASP A 48 19.46 3.62 -14.24
N ALA A 49 20.47 4.29 -14.82
CA ALA A 49 21.35 5.17 -14.04
C ALA A 49 20.58 6.28 -13.31
N ARG A 50 19.52 6.83 -13.94
CA ARG A 50 18.66 7.83 -13.31
C ARG A 50 17.78 7.21 -12.22
N LEU A 51 17.30 5.99 -12.41
CA LEU A 51 16.52 5.28 -11.41
C LEU A 51 17.34 4.93 -10.18
N GLU A 52 18.58 4.48 -10.37
CA GLU A 52 19.50 4.17 -9.27
C GLU A 52 19.85 5.41 -8.44
N ASP A 53 20.10 6.56 -9.10
CA ASP A 53 20.28 7.84 -8.41
C ASP A 53 19.01 8.21 -7.61
N LEU A 54 17.82 8.06 -8.20
CA LEU A 54 16.56 8.28 -7.49
C LEU A 54 16.39 7.34 -6.29
N PHE A 55 16.78 6.08 -6.39
CA PHE A 55 16.72 5.14 -5.25
C PHE A 55 17.62 5.61 -4.12
N TYR A 56 18.83 6.07 -4.43
CA TYR A 56 19.73 6.63 -3.42
C TYR A 56 19.10 7.84 -2.72
N GLN A 57 18.48 8.76 -3.47
CA GLN A 57 17.80 9.92 -2.88
C GLN A 57 16.56 9.51 -2.06
N TYR A 58 15.73 8.60 -2.57
CA TYR A 58 14.52 8.14 -1.89
C TYR A 58 14.79 7.32 -0.64
N ALA A 59 15.96 6.68 -0.53
CA ALA A 59 16.33 5.91 0.65
C ALA A 59 16.24 6.74 1.95
N GLY A 60 16.50 8.05 1.90
CA GLY A 60 16.40 8.93 3.06
C GLY A 60 15.00 9.07 3.65
N VAL A 61 13.95 8.80 2.87
CA VAL A 61 12.54 8.94 3.30
C VAL A 61 11.75 7.63 3.25
N ALA A 62 12.12 6.70 2.36
CA ALA A 62 11.32 5.51 2.08
C ALA A 62 12.01 4.19 2.45
N ALA A 63 13.28 4.19 2.88
CA ALA A 63 13.96 2.96 3.29
C ALA A 63 13.45 2.41 4.63
N GLY A 64 13.62 1.11 4.86
CA GLY A 64 13.19 0.45 6.09
C GLY A 64 11.68 0.55 6.30
N ARG A 65 11.26 1.13 7.42
CA ARG A 65 9.84 1.39 7.76
C ARG A 65 9.33 2.75 7.24
N GLY A 66 10.09 3.38 6.36
CA GLY A 66 9.76 4.68 5.77
C GLY A 66 9.63 5.81 6.78
N ALA A 67 9.01 6.90 6.34
CA ALA A 67 8.84 8.14 7.10
C ALA A 67 7.36 8.52 7.21
N GLY A 68 7.04 9.33 8.21
CA GLY A 68 5.68 9.75 8.56
C GLY A 68 5.29 9.31 9.96
N ASP A 69 4.00 9.22 10.22
CA ASP A 69 3.43 8.90 11.54
C ASP A 69 2.49 7.68 11.47
N ASP A 70 1.49 7.64 12.34
CA ASP A 70 0.53 6.54 12.47
C ASP A 70 -0.68 6.67 11.53
N ARG A 71 -0.83 7.83 10.89
CA ARG A 71 -1.93 8.18 9.96
C ARG A 71 -1.44 8.22 8.52
N LEU A 72 -0.27 8.80 8.25
CA LEU A 72 0.32 8.80 6.90
C LEU A 72 1.78 8.36 6.95
N ARG A 73 2.10 7.31 6.17
CA ARG A 73 3.45 6.77 6.07
C ARG A 73 3.84 6.50 4.61
N VAL A 74 4.96 7.09 4.21
CA VAL A 74 5.60 6.84 2.91
C VAL A 74 6.71 5.83 3.11
N GLU A 75 6.62 4.68 2.43
CA GLU A 75 7.48 3.52 2.68
C GLU A 75 7.68 2.64 1.45
N GLY A 76 8.95 2.47 1.05
CA GLY A 76 9.35 1.70 -0.12
C GLY A 76 9.08 2.41 -1.45
N ILE A 77 9.22 1.64 -2.51
CA ILE A 77 8.98 2.07 -3.89
C ILE A 77 8.13 1.05 -4.64
N THR A 78 7.48 1.48 -5.71
CA THR A 78 6.81 0.58 -6.66
C THR A 78 7.57 0.56 -7.97
N LEU A 79 7.90 -0.65 -8.43
CA LEU A 79 8.45 -0.90 -9.76
C LEU A 79 7.41 -1.60 -10.63
N GLY A 80 7.40 -1.26 -11.92
CA GLY A 80 6.60 -1.97 -12.92
C GLY A 80 6.95 -3.45 -12.96
N GLY A 81 5.98 -4.31 -12.64
CA GLY A 81 6.10 -5.74 -12.84
C GLY A 81 5.60 -6.13 -14.22
N THR A 82 4.63 -7.06 -14.25
CA THR A 82 4.15 -7.65 -15.49
C THR A 82 3.05 -6.82 -16.15
N ALA A 83 3.43 -6.12 -17.21
CA ALA A 83 2.51 -5.49 -18.14
C ALA A 83 3.14 -5.38 -19.54
N ASP A 84 2.39 -4.85 -20.52
CA ASP A 84 2.90 -4.65 -21.86
C ASP A 84 3.89 -3.46 -21.89
N THR A 85 5.14 -3.73 -22.23
CA THR A 85 6.21 -2.72 -22.26
C THR A 85 6.05 -1.69 -23.37
N ARG A 86 5.37 -2.00 -24.47
CA ARG A 86 5.07 -1.04 -25.54
C ARG A 86 4.01 -0.06 -25.08
N VAL A 87 2.94 -0.55 -24.46
CA VAL A 87 1.90 0.30 -23.86
C VAL A 87 2.51 1.20 -22.78
N ALA A 88 3.33 0.64 -21.90
CA ALA A 88 4.01 1.42 -20.88
C ALA A 88 4.93 2.49 -21.48
N GLY A 89 5.66 2.18 -22.56
CA GLY A 89 6.50 3.15 -23.28
C GLY A 89 5.70 4.30 -23.91
N ILE A 90 4.55 4.01 -24.52
CA ILE A 90 3.66 5.04 -25.09
C ILE A 90 3.15 5.98 -24.00
N ILE A 91 2.69 5.44 -22.87
CA ILE A 91 2.21 6.24 -21.74
C ILE A 91 3.37 7.05 -21.14
N ALA A 92 4.54 6.43 -20.98
CA ALA A 92 5.73 7.05 -20.41
C ALA A 92 6.25 8.24 -21.23
N ALA A 93 6.00 8.27 -22.55
CA ALA A 93 6.33 9.41 -23.40
C ALA A 93 5.61 10.71 -22.99
N GLY A 94 4.50 10.59 -22.23
CA GLY A 94 3.76 11.72 -21.65
C GLY A 94 4.36 12.26 -20.34
N TYR A 95 5.46 11.71 -19.82
CA TYR A 95 6.08 12.18 -18.58
C TYR A 95 6.37 13.70 -18.64
N PRO A 96 6.09 14.49 -17.57
CA PRO A 96 5.70 14.07 -16.22
C PRO A 96 4.19 13.98 -15.98
N TYR A 97 3.35 13.93 -17.03
CA TYR A 97 1.91 13.86 -16.85
C TYR A 97 1.50 12.62 -16.05
N GLU A 98 0.67 12.83 -15.03
CA GLU A 98 0.25 11.79 -14.11
C GLU A 98 -0.99 11.07 -14.68
N PRO A 99 -0.95 9.73 -14.84
CA PRO A 99 -2.12 8.97 -15.25
C PRO A 99 -3.26 9.04 -14.23
N TRP A 100 -4.48 8.73 -14.68
CA TRP A 100 -5.74 8.86 -13.91
C TRP A 100 -5.72 8.24 -12.51
N ALA A 101 -4.86 7.25 -12.25
CA ALA A 101 -4.79 6.53 -10.98
C ALA A 101 -3.65 6.99 -10.05
N GLY A 102 -3.05 8.15 -10.28
CA GLY A 102 -2.10 8.76 -9.34
C GLY A 102 -0.78 8.02 -9.17
N HIS A 103 -0.43 7.17 -10.13
CA HIS A 103 0.82 6.41 -10.19
C HIS A 103 1.31 6.34 -11.64
N PHE A 104 2.61 6.13 -11.86
CA PHE A 104 3.13 5.92 -13.20
C PHE A 104 2.78 4.51 -13.68
N TYR A 105 2.18 4.38 -14.86
CA TYR A 105 2.02 3.08 -15.50
C TYR A 105 3.40 2.55 -15.94
N GLN A 106 3.74 1.33 -15.53
CA GLN A 106 5.10 0.82 -15.65
C GLN A 106 5.11 -0.65 -16.03
N ALA A 107 6.07 -1.00 -16.87
CA ALA A 107 6.41 -2.38 -17.19
C ALA A 107 7.91 -2.46 -17.55
N MET A 108 8.52 -3.59 -17.21
CA MET A 108 9.89 -3.92 -17.61
C MET A 108 10.06 -5.43 -17.72
N ASP A 109 11.14 -5.86 -18.36
CA ASP A 109 11.51 -7.27 -18.39
C ASP A 109 12.06 -7.76 -17.03
N GLN A 110 12.08 -9.09 -16.86
CA GLN A 110 12.57 -9.76 -15.66
C GLN A 110 13.99 -9.32 -15.26
N ALA A 111 14.90 -9.24 -16.23
CA ALA A 111 16.31 -8.95 -15.97
C ALA A 111 16.51 -7.53 -15.45
N ARG A 112 15.76 -6.58 -16.00
CA ARG A 112 15.73 -5.19 -15.53
C ARG A 112 15.08 -5.07 -14.16
N PHE A 113 13.98 -5.79 -13.91
CA PHE A 113 13.34 -5.83 -12.60
C PHE A 113 14.32 -6.33 -11.53
N VAL A 114 15.00 -7.46 -11.77
CA VAL A 114 15.99 -8.02 -10.83
C VAL A 114 17.13 -7.04 -10.57
N ARG A 115 17.70 -6.43 -11.62
CA ARG A 115 18.78 -5.44 -11.48
C ARG A 115 18.37 -4.25 -10.61
N LEU A 116 17.24 -3.62 -10.93
CA LEU A 116 16.74 -2.46 -10.17
C LEU A 116 16.30 -2.86 -8.76
N GLY A 117 15.77 -4.06 -8.58
CA GLY A 117 15.45 -4.62 -7.27
C GLY A 117 16.68 -4.82 -6.39
N ILE A 118 17.79 -5.32 -6.94
CA ILE A 118 19.07 -5.40 -6.22
C ILE A 118 19.54 -4.01 -5.81
N ALA A 119 19.47 -3.02 -6.72
CA ALA A 119 19.86 -1.65 -6.42
C ALA A 119 19.01 -1.04 -5.27
N ALA A 120 17.68 -1.21 -5.33
CA ALA A 120 16.77 -0.80 -4.27
C ALA A 120 17.08 -1.50 -2.93
N ALA A 121 17.33 -2.81 -2.96
CA ALA A 121 17.70 -3.57 -1.78
C ALA A 121 19.01 -3.09 -1.15
N ARG A 122 20.03 -2.71 -1.94
CA ARG A 122 21.30 -2.19 -1.40
C ARG A 122 21.13 -0.91 -0.59
N VAL A 123 20.16 -0.08 -0.95
CA VAL A 123 19.87 1.18 -0.25
C VAL A 123 18.74 1.07 0.77
N GLY A 124 18.30 -0.14 1.10
CA GLY A 124 17.30 -0.35 2.16
C GLY A 124 15.85 -0.14 1.71
N LEU A 125 15.59 0.08 0.43
CA LEU A 125 14.24 0.23 -0.09
C LEU A 125 13.59 -1.16 -0.25
N ARG A 126 12.35 -1.28 0.22
CA ARG A 126 11.49 -2.40 -0.16
C ARG A 126 10.75 -2.07 -1.45
N VAL A 127 10.45 -3.10 -2.23
CA VAL A 127 9.74 -2.97 -3.50
C VAL A 127 8.34 -3.58 -3.38
N SER A 128 7.36 -2.83 -3.88
CA SER A 128 6.08 -3.40 -4.33
C SER A 128 6.07 -3.54 -5.86
N CYS A 129 5.36 -4.54 -6.36
CA CYS A 129 5.11 -4.65 -7.80
C CYS A 129 3.74 -5.23 -8.11
N ILE A 130 3.26 -4.89 -9.30
CA ILE A 130 2.01 -5.39 -9.88
C ILE A 130 2.34 -6.61 -10.72
N VAL A 131 1.69 -7.75 -10.45
CA VAL A 131 1.96 -9.02 -11.14
C VAL A 131 0.85 -9.47 -12.09
N SER A 132 -0.26 -8.76 -12.20
CA SER A 132 -1.41 -9.03 -13.09
C SER A 132 -1.40 -10.39 -13.85
N ARG A 133 -1.75 -11.48 -13.15
CA ARG A 133 -1.85 -12.88 -13.63
C ARG A 133 -0.54 -13.67 -13.82
N ASP A 134 0.61 -13.13 -13.44
CA ASP A 134 1.92 -13.77 -13.52
C ASP A 134 2.69 -13.59 -12.20
N LEU A 135 2.24 -14.33 -11.19
CA LEU A 135 2.88 -14.34 -9.87
C LEU A 135 4.32 -14.87 -9.92
N GLU A 136 4.60 -15.79 -10.85
CA GLU A 136 5.91 -16.43 -11.00
C GLU A 136 6.99 -15.41 -11.35
N HIS A 137 6.68 -14.41 -12.19
CA HIS A 137 7.57 -13.29 -12.47
C HIS A 137 8.13 -12.64 -11.19
N ALA A 138 7.25 -12.26 -10.26
CA ALA A 138 7.69 -11.60 -9.03
C ALA A 138 8.41 -12.55 -8.08
N ILE A 139 7.92 -13.79 -7.89
CA ILE A 139 8.57 -14.75 -6.99
C ILE A 139 9.97 -15.08 -7.48
N SER A 140 10.11 -15.47 -8.75
CA SER A 140 11.42 -15.74 -9.35
C SER A 140 12.36 -14.53 -9.29
N ALA A 141 11.83 -13.30 -9.48
CA ALA A 141 12.62 -12.08 -9.35
C ALA A 141 13.08 -11.85 -7.90
N TYR A 142 12.18 -11.98 -6.93
CA TYR A 142 12.48 -11.77 -5.52
C TYR A 142 13.49 -12.79 -5.01
N GLU A 143 13.40 -14.05 -5.43
CA GLU A 143 14.42 -15.06 -5.13
C GLU A 143 15.78 -14.71 -5.72
N ALA A 144 15.82 -14.25 -6.98
CA ALA A 144 17.08 -13.83 -7.61
C ALA A 144 17.71 -12.63 -6.89
N ILE A 145 16.89 -11.66 -6.47
CA ILE A 145 17.34 -10.51 -5.69
C ILE A 145 17.83 -10.97 -4.31
N ASP A 146 17.11 -11.85 -3.62
CA ASP A 146 17.45 -12.33 -2.28
C ASP A 146 18.79 -13.08 -2.23
N ARG A 147 19.14 -13.80 -3.31
CA ARG A 147 20.46 -14.45 -3.45
C ARG A 147 21.62 -13.45 -3.45
N GLU A 148 21.39 -12.23 -3.93
CA GLU A 148 22.40 -11.17 -4.04
C GLU A 148 22.40 -10.24 -2.81
N VAL A 149 21.21 -9.89 -2.32
CA VAL A 149 21.01 -9.01 -1.16
C VAL A 149 19.82 -9.54 -0.35
N PRO A 150 20.00 -9.98 0.91
CA PRO A 150 18.91 -10.54 1.69
C PRO A 150 17.72 -9.59 1.84
N ILE A 151 16.52 -10.06 1.49
CA ILE A 151 15.26 -9.30 1.56
C ILE A 151 14.19 -9.93 2.48
N ARG A 152 14.45 -11.10 3.07
CA ARG A 152 13.49 -11.84 3.92
C ARG A 152 12.76 -10.99 4.96
N ASP A 153 13.48 -10.11 5.66
CA ASP A 153 12.91 -9.28 6.74
C ASP A 153 12.41 -7.91 6.26
N ARG A 154 12.40 -7.66 4.95
CA ARG A 154 12.09 -6.35 4.36
C ARG A 154 10.64 -6.18 3.91
N ARG A 155 9.83 -7.23 4.02
CA ARG A 155 8.39 -7.24 3.68
C ARG A 155 8.10 -6.66 2.29
N TRP A 156 8.76 -7.23 1.29
CA TRP A 156 8.49 -6.90 -0.12
C TRP A 156 7.09 -7.34 -0.51
N VAL A 157 6.45 -6.58 -1.40
CA VAL A 157 5.01 -6.67 -1.62
C VAL A 157 4.70 -7.04 -3.06
N VAL A 158 3.70 -7.89 -3.25
CA VAL A 158 3.11 -8.18 -4.55
C VAL A 158 1.64 -7.82 -4.49
N ILE A 159 1.15 -7.08 -5.49
CA ILE A 159 -0.25 -6.66 -5.60
C ILE A 159 -0.87 -7.16 -6.92
N HIS A 160 -2.21 -7.14 -7.01
CA HIS A 160 -2.98 -7.79 -8.08
C HIS A 160 -2.84 -9.32 -8.12
N VAL A 161 -2.78 -9.94 -6.94
CA VAL A 161 -2.82 -11.39 -6.79
C VAL A 161 -4.27 -11.86 -6.80
N ASN A 162 -4.62 -12.76 -7.72
CA ASN A 162 -6.00 -13.25 -7.88
C ASN A 162 -6.46 -14.17 -6.74
N GLN A 163 -5.54 -14.85 -6.08
CA GLN A 163 -5.81 -15.79 -4.99
C GLN A 163 -4.83 -15.58 -3.86
N ALA A 164 -5.35 -15.31 -2.67
CA ALA A 164 -4.56 -15.15 -1.45
C ALA A 164 -5.28 -15.83 -0.28
N THR A 165 -4.53 -16.18 0.75
CA THR A 165 -5.08 -16.64 2.03
C THR A 165 -5.15 -15.46 2.99
N PRO A 166 -5.96 -15.52 4.07
CA PRO A 166 -5.95 -14.48 5.10
C PRO A 166 -4.55 -14.21 5.69
N ALA A 167 -3.71 -15.25 5.75
CA ALA A 167 -2.34 -15.12 6.22
C ALA A 167 -1.43 -14.31 5.28
N THR A 168 -1.73 -14.32 3.97
CA THR A 168 -0.99 -13.60 2.93
C THR A 168 -1.64 -12.26 2.52
N GLN A 169 -2.90 -12.03 2.88
CA GLN A 169 -3.65 -10.79 2.67
C GLN A 169 -3.96 -10.09 4.01
N SER A 170 -2.93 -9.87 4.82
CA SER A 170 -3.07 -9.18 6.12
C SER A 170 -2.40 -7.81 6.09
N GLY A 171 -3.20 -6.75 6.07
CA GLY A 171 -2.69 -5.37 6.03
C GLY A 171 -1.82 -4.99 7.23
N HIS A 172 -2.15 -5.48 8.43
CA HIS A 172 -1.34 -5.22 9.63
C HIS A 172 0.02 -5.94 9.57
N ARG A 173 0.10 -7.12 8.95
CA ARG A 173 1.38 -7.80 8.65
C ARG A 173 2.16 -7.13 7.54
N LEU A 174 1.49 -6.56 6.56
CA LEU A 174 2.16 -5.85 5.47
C LEU A 174 2.89 -4.60 5.96
N THR A 175 2.39 -3.99 7.04
CA THR A 175 2.77 -2.64 7.51
C THR A 175 3.46 -2.63 8.87
N TRP A 176 3.95 -3.76 9.39
CA TRP A 176 4.62 -3.87 10.71
C TRP A 176 3.76 -3.49 11.92
N ASN A 177 2.47 -3.83 11.85
CA ASN A 177 1.48 -3.53 12.87
C ASN A 177 0.83 -4.77 13.50
N GLU A 178 1.46 -5.95 13.46
CA GLU A 178 0.92 -7.18 14.04
C GLU A 178 0.61 -7.08 15.54
N ASP A 179 1.47 -6.38 16.28
CA ASP A 179 1.31 -6.21 17.72
C ASP A 179 0.23 -5.18 18.08
N ARG A 180 -0.17 -4.35 17.12
CA ARG A 180 -1.09 -3.22 17.33
C ARG A 180 -2.45 -3.40 16.69
N ARG A 181 -2.57 -4.22 15.64
CA ARG A 181 -3.76 -4.29 14.78
C ARG A 181 -4.07 -5.72 14.36
N GLY A 182 -5.21 -5.90 13.71
CA GLY A 182 -5.62 -7.17 13.11
C GLY A 182 -6.48 -8.08 13.99
N SER A 183 -6.69 -7.73 15.25
CA SER A 183 -7.62 -8.39 16.16
C SER A 183 -8.14 -7.42 17.22
N ILE A 184 -9.23 -7.78 17.88
CA ILE A 184 -9.84 -7.01 18.97
C ILE A 184 -9.34 -7.61 20.29
N GLU A 185 -8.28 -7.03 20.83
CA GLU A 185 -7.60 -7.49 22.04
C GLU A 185 -7.17 -6.29 22.90
N VAL A 186 -7.08 -6.49 24.22
CA VAL A 186 -6.58 -5.45 25.13
C VAL A 186 -5.15 -5.09 24.75
N GLY A 187 -4.88 -3.79 24.61
CA GLY A 187 -3.56 -3.24 24.23
C GLY A 187 -3.38 -2.96 22.73
N LYS A 188 -4.34 -3.36 21.88
CA LYS A 188 -4.34 -3.03 20.44
C LYS A 188 -5.05 -1.71 20.15
N ASP A 189 -4.75 -1.14 18.98
CA ASP A 189 -5.39 0.08 18.48
C ASP A 189 -6.92 -0.16 18.36
N ALA A 190 -7.72 0.82 18.81
CA ALA A 190 -9.18 0.77 18.72
C ALA A 190 -9.67 1.10 17.29
N ASP A 191 -9.30 0.24 16.35
CA ASP A 191 -9.72 0.27 14.96
C ASP A 191 -10.89 -0.72 14.78
N LEU A 192 -12.13 -0.21 14.74
CA LEU A 192 -13.34 -1.02 14.85
C LEU A 192 -14.38 -0.60 13.81
N VAL A 193 -15.23 -1.55 13.42
CA VAL A 193 -16.37 -1.32 12.54
C VAL A 193 -17.61 -1.91 13.18
N VAL A 194 -18.69 -1.13 13.23
CA VAL A 194 -20.01 -1.60 13.65
C VAL A 194 -20.86 -1.75 12.39
N LEU A 195 -21.37 -2.95 12.18
CA LEU A 195 -22.21 -3.32 11.04
C LEU A 195 -23.67 -3.33 11.49
N GLU A 196 -24.58 -3.01 10.59
CA GLU A 196 -26.02 -2.97 10.90
C GLU A 196 -26.61 -4.34 11.26
N ASP A 197 -25.95 -5.42 10.85
CA ASP A 197 -26.37 -6.81 11.06
C ASP A 197 -25.16 -7.76 11.11
N ASN A 198 -25.40 -9.02 11.48
CA ASN A 198 -24.38 -10.06 11.56
C ASN A 198 -23.94 -10.53 10.16
N PRO A 199 -22.69 -10.26 9.71
CA PRO A 199 -22.24 -10.66 8.38
C PRO A 199 -22.22 -12.18 8.16
N LEU A 200 -22.20 -12.98 9.23
CA LEU A 200 -22.14 -14.45 9.15
C LEU A 200 -23.49 -15.10 8.80
N THR A 201 -24.58 -14.34 8.79
CA THR A 201 -25.93 -14.83 8.43
C THR A 201 -26.32 -14.48 6.99
N TYR A 202 -25.52 -13.68 6.29
CA TYR A 202 -25.80 -13.24 4.92
C TYR A 202 -25.34 -14.29 3.92
N ALA A 203 -26.08 -14.41 2.81
CA ALA A 203 -25.56 -15.10 1.63
C ALA A 203 -24.34 -14.34 1.08
N GLU A 204 -23.35 -15.05 0.56
CA GLU A 204 -22.06 -14.47 0.15
C GLU A 204 -22.22 -13.30 -0.84
N ASP A 205 -23.14 -13.42 -1.80
CA ASP A 205 -23.45 -12.40 -2.81
C ASP A 205 -24.16 -11.16 -2.24
N ARG A 206 -24.70 -11.26 -1.02
CA ARG A 206 -25.41 -10.21 -0.29
C ARG A 206 -24.54 -9.50 0.76
N ILE A 207 -23.37 -10.04 1.11
CA ILE A 207 -22.47 -9.41 2.10
C ILE A 207 -22.13 -7.96 1.71
N LYS A 208 -21.96 -7.69 0.42
CA LYS A 208 -21.68 -6.35 -0.11
C LYS A 208 -22.81 -5.31 0.13
N ASP A 209 -24.01 -5.77 0.44
CA ASP A 209 -25.16 -4.91 0.70
C ASP A 209 -25.25 -4.52 2.19
N LEU A 210 -24.48 -5.19 3.06
CA LEU A 210 -24.43 -4.92 4.49
C LEU A 210 -23.87 -3.52 4.73
N VAL A 211 -24.59 -2.70 5.48
CA VAL A 211 -24.16 -1.34 5.74
C VAL A 211 -23.34 -1.23 7.02
N VAL A 212 -22.36 -0.32 6.96
CA VAL A 212 -21.53 0.09 8.08
C VAL A 212 -22.18 1.28 8.79
N ASP A 213 -22.52 1.06 10.07
CA ASP A 213 -23.11 2.09 10.93
C ASP A 213 -22.04 2.99 11.54
N VAL A 214 -20.92 2.43 12.00
CA VAL A 214 -19.84 3.19 12.64
C VAL A 214 -18.48 2.68 12.17
N THR A 215 -17.55 3.60 11.87
CA THR A 215 -16.13 3.28 11.71
C THR A 215 -15.33 4.07 12.72
N ILE A 216 -14.47 3.36 13.46
CA ILE A 216 -13.62 3.90 14.51
C ILE A 216 -12.17 3.63 14.11
N VAL A 217 -11.32 4.66 14.19
CA VAL A 217 -9.88 4.53 13.94
C VAL A 217 -9.13 5.15 15.11
N GLY A 218 -8.35 4.36 15.83
CA GLY A 218 -7.62 4.81 17.02
C GLY A 218 -8.53 5.33 18.13
N GLY A 219 -9.76 4.82 18.23
CA GLY A 219 -10.76 5.28 19.20
C GLY A 219 -11.57 6.50 18.78
N GLU A 220 -11.29 7.08 17.60
CA GLU A 220 -12.02 8.20 17.04
C GLU A 220 -13.08 7.72 16.05
N ILE A 221 -14.32 8.21 16.17
CA ILE A 221 -15.38 7.93 15.20
C ILE A 221 -15.14 8.78 13.94
N VAL A 222 -14.83 8.11 12.83
CA VAL A 222 -14.55 8.76 11.53
C VAL A 222 -15.69 8.64 10.53
N HIS A 223 -16.66 7.78 10.82
CA HIS A 223 -17.91 7.64 10.07
C HIS A 223 -19.00 7.16 11.04
N GLU A 224 -20.17 7.80 10.98
CA GLU A 224 -21.35 7.42 11.74
C GLU A 224 -22.60 7.64 10.87
N ARG A 225 -23.47 6.63 10.80
CA ARG A 225 -24.74 6.69 10.07
C ARG A 225 -25.89 6.41 11.01
N GLY A 226 -26.62 7.45 11.44
CA GLY A 226 -27.93 7.33 12.09
C GLY A 226 -27.99 6.62 13.45
N TYR A 227 -26.94 5.90 13.83
CA TYR A 227 -26.70 5.35 15.15
C TYR A 227 -26.05 6.46 15.98
N ARG A 228 -26.65 6.91 17.08
CA ARG A 228 -25.93 7.71 18.07
C ARG A 228 -25.40 6.74 19.12
N LEU A 229 -24.09 6.61 19.23
CA LEU A 229 -23.51 6.00 20.43
C LEU A 229 -24.03 6.77 21.65
N GLN A 230 -24.81 6.11 22.51
CA GLN A 230 -25.18 6.72 23.79
C GLN A 230 -23.88 7.01 24.54
N SER A 231 -23.73 8.23 25.03
CA SER A 231 -22.57 8.59 25.86
C SER A 231 -22.46 7.57 27.00
N PRO A 232 -21.25 7.05 27.28
CA PRO A 232 -21.08 6.15 28.41
C PRO A 232 -21.61 6.84 29.67
N PRO A 233 -22.27 6.10 30.58
CA PRO A 233 -22.73 6.69 31.84
C PRO A 233 -21.53 7.35 32.53
N ALA A 234 -21.75 8.55 33.07
CA ALA A 234 -20.73 9.27 33.82
C ALA A 234 -20.20 8.34 34.92
N ARG A 235 -18.87 8.16 34.96
CA ARG A 235 -18.18 7.36 35.99
C ARG A 235 -18.31 8.00 37.36
#